data_AF-A0A1F1KW05-F1
#
_entry.id   AF-A0A1F1KW05-F1
#
_cell.length_a   1.000
_cell.length_b   1.000
_cell.length_c   1.000
_cell.angle_alpha   90.00
_cell.angle_beta   90.00
_cell.angle_gamma   90.00
#
_symmetry.space_group_name_H-M   'P 1'
#
loop_
_entity.id
_entity.type
_entity.pdbx_description
1 polymer ?
#
loop_
_entity_poly.entity_id
_entity_poly.type
_entity_poly.pdbx_seq_one_letter_code
_entity_poly.pdbx_strand_id
1 'polypeptide(L)'
;MKNYDEKFDLNIKECLKNEAYKVSTSEDLFFKVRNEILIKEEKRNFNMKYKFLRPKTALIAGVICVLTTVTCVAATNLSGWYGSSSKLTEIKTFPTKEIVQDKVGFTPKYIESFGNGFKFETFNYSNNEIKNEKGDAVDKFKGADFQYAKDGAENNQYLTMSAEKIDQKYIDENKLNNVATENYNGITIEYTSNQYKAVPEGYEPSEEERELENKGLLQIGYGSNEIEVSQNQAVIWYEDGISYCILNSNYNELDKEDMINMAIEVINQN
;
A
#
# COMPACT_ATOMS: atom_id res chain seq x y z
N MET A 1 -36.13 -2.52 -25.49
CA MET A 1 -36.39 -1.71 -24.28
C MET A 1 -35.26 -1.79 -23.25
N LYS A 2 -34.65 -2.95 -22.95
CA LYS A 2 -33.53 -3.05 -21.96
C LYS A 2 -32.29 -2.17 -22.19
N ASN A 3 -31.98 -1.78 -23.44
CA ASN A 3 -30.75 -1.06 -23.79
C ASN A 3 -30.87 0.48 -23.68
N TYR A 4 -32.10 1.00 -23.55
CA TYR A 4 -32.32 2.46 -23.43
C TYR A 4 -32.19 2.94 -21.98
N ASP A 5 -32.61 2.11 -21.02
CA ASP A 5 -32.50 2.39 -19.59
C ASP A 5 -31.04 2.38 -19.11
N GLU A 6 -30.21 1.44 -19.59
CA GLU A 6 -28.78 1.38 -19.22
C GLU A 6 -28.01 2.61 -19.70
N LYS A 7 -28.31 3.11 -20.90
CA LYS A 7 -27.67 4.32 -21.44
C LYS A 7 -28.14 5.59 -20.73
N PHE A 8 -29.41 5.64 -20.35
CA PHE A 8 -29.96 6.76 -19.58
C PHE A 8 -29.37 6.81 -18.17
N ASP A 9 -29.23 5.65 -17.51
CA ASP A 9 -28.59 5.53 -16.21
C ASP A 9 -27.10 5.89 -16.26
N LEU A 10 -26.39 5.52 -17.33
CA LEU A 10 -25.00 5.91 -17.55
C LEU A 10 -24.86 7.42 -17.67
N ASN A 11 -25.76 8.06 -18.43
CA ASN A 11 -25.76 9.52 -18.62
C ASN A 11 -26.09 10.27 -17.32
N ILE A 12 -27.03 9.76 -16.51
CA ILE A 12 -27.33 10.32 -15.18
C ILE A 12 -26.10 10.18 -14.28
N LYS A 13 -25.42 9.02 -14.31
CA LYS A 13 -24.23 8.76 -13.52
C LYS A 13 -23.07 9.68 -13.90
N GLU A 14 -22.83 9.90 -15.19
CA GLU A 14 -21.81 10.83 -15.68
C GLU A 14 -22.16 12.29 -15.34
N CYS A 15 -23.43 12.68 -15.45
CA CYS A 15 -23.88 14.02 -15.09
C CYS A 15 -23.70 14.31 -13.60
N LEU A 16 -24.09 13.36 -12.73
CA LEU A 16 -23.91 13.47 -11.28
C LEU A 16 -22.43 13.48 -10.89
N LYS A 17 -21.58 12.70 -11.56
CA LYS A 17 -20.12 12.76 -11.37
C LYS A 17 -19.59 14.15 -11.75
N ASN A 18 -20.01 14.70 -12.89
CA ASN A 18 -19.58 16.01 -13.39
C ASN A 18 -20.02 17.19 -12.52
N GLU A 19 -21.22 17.14 -11.94
CA GLU A 19 -21.68 18.17 -11.01
C GLU A 19 -21.05 18.03 -9.62
N ALA A 20 -20.79 16.80 -9.15
CA ALA A 20 -20.04 16.57 -7.91
C ALA A 20 -18.61 17.12 -7.99
N TYR A 21 -17.98 17.13 -9.17
CA TYR A 21 -16.66 17.76 -9.37
C TYR A 21 -16.66 19.29 -9.22
N LYS A 22 -17.82 19.95 -9.25
CA LYS A 22 -17.93 21.42 -9.19
C LYS A 22 -18.19 21.97 -7.79
N VAL A 23 -18.45 21.11 -6.80
CA VAL A 23 -18.75 21.53 -5.43
C VAL A 23 -17.48 21.47 -4.59
N SER A 24 -16.92 22.64 -4.25
CA SER A 24 -15.77 22.76 -3.35
C SER A 24 -16.18 22.44 -1.91
N THR A 25 -15.98 21.21 -1.47
CA THR A 25 -15.93 20.83 -0.05
C THR A 25 -14.48 20.73 0.40
N SER A 26 -14.20 20.70 1.70
CA SER A 26 -12.84 20.40 2.18
C SER A 26 -12.36 19.09 1.56
N GLU A 27 -11.10 19.06 1.11
CA GLU A 27 -10.51 17.90 0.44
C GLU A 27 -10.76 16.62 1.24
N ASP A 28 -10.63 16.66 2.57
CA ASP A 28 -10.91 15.53 3.47
C ASP A 28 -12.35 14.99 3.38
N LEU A 29 -13.35 15.86 3.26
CA LEU A 29 -14.74 15.44 3.12
C LEU A 29 -14.98 14.87 1.72
N PHE A 30 -14.36 15.47 0.70
CA PHE A 30 -14.41 14.99 -0.67
C PHE A 30 -13.78 13.59 -0.78
N PHE A 31 -12.61 13.37 -0.17
CA PHE A 31 -11.96 12.06 -0.11
C PHE A 31 -12.81 11.06 0.66
N LYS A 32 -13.37 11.43 1.82
CA LYS A 32 -14.20 10.52 2.61
C LYS A 32 -15.47 10.10 1.86
N VAL A 33 -16.18 11.05 1.26
CA VAL A 33 -17.39 10.77 0.45
C VAL A 33 -17.02 9.93 -0.78
N ARG A 34 -15.91 10.25 -1.46
CA ARG A 34 -15.44 9.47 -2.61
C ARG A 34 -15.01 8.06 -2.21
N ASN A 35 -14.33 7.89 -1.09
CA ASN A 35 -13.91 6.58 -0.59
C ASN A 35 -15.15 5.75 -0.20
N GLU A 36 -16.16 6.36 0.41
CA GLU A 36 -17.44 5.69 0.64
C GLU A 36 -18.15 5.31 -0.66
N ILE A 37 -18.11 6.15 -1.70
CA ILE A 37 -18.68 5.84 -3.02
C ILE A 37 -17.88 4.72 -3.70
N LEU A 38 -16.55 4.75 -3.66
CA LEU A 38 -15.67 3.70 -4.20
C LEU A 38 -15.89 2.38 -3.48
N ILE A 39 -15.93 2.37 -2.15
CA ILE A 39 -16.29 1.18 -1.34
C ILE A 39 -17.68 0.65 -1.75
N LYS A 40 -18.63 1.53 -2.11
CA LYS A 40 -19.99 1.15 -2.51
C LYS A 40 -20.08 0.68 -3.97
N GLU A 41 -19.23 1.20 -4.86
CA GLU A 41 -19.07 0.76 -6.26
C GLU A 41 -18.26 -0.55 -6.34
N GLU A 42 -17.18 -0.69 -5.56
CA GLU A 42 -16.44 -1.93 -5.35
C GLU A 42 -17.32 -2.98 -4.71
N LYS A 43 -18.16 -2.68 -3.70
CA LYS A 43 -19.18 -3.61 -3.21
C LYS A 43 -20.21 -4.04 -4.27
N ARG A 44 -20.34 -3.31 -5.37
CA ARG A 44 -21.24 -3.62 -6.49
C ARG A 44 -20.55 -4.46 -7.57
N ASN A 45 -19.23 -4.32 -7.76
CA ASN A 45 -18.43 -5.07 -8.73
C ASN A 45 -17.67 -6.27 -8.12
N PHE A 46 -17.41 -6.23 -6.81
CA PHE A 46 -17.03 -7.33 -5.92
C PHE A 46 -18.19 -7.52 -4.93
N ASN A 47 -19.01 -8.55 -5.15
CA ASN A 47 -20.09 -8.92 -4.24
C ASN A 47 -19.54 -9.55 -2.94
N MET A 48 -18.72 -8.83 -2.18
CA MET A 48 -18.40 -9.21 -0.80
C MET A 48 -19.60 -8.90 0.10
N LYS A 49 -20.36 -9.95 0.44
CA LYS A 49 -21.41 -9.86 1.46
C LYS A 49 -20.75 -9.77 2.82
N TYR A 50 -20.60 -8.56 3.34
CA TYR A 50 -20.23 -8.31 4.74
C TYR A 50 -21.30 -8.88 5.67
N LYS A 51 -21.19 -10.17 6.01
CA LYS A 51 -21.92 -10.76 7.13
C LYS A 51 -21.07 -10.54 8.38
N PHE A 52 -21.70 -9.91 9.37
CA PHE A 52 -21.22 -9.79 10.74
C PHE A 52 -20.82 -11.16 11.30
N LEU A 53 -19.54 -11.50 11.19
CA LEU A 53 -18.91 -12.55 11.98
C LEU A 53 -17.98 -11.86 12.98
N ARG A 54 -18.03 -12.36 14.22
CA ARG A 54 -17.44 -11.78 15.43
C ARG A 54 -15.97 -11.41 15.22
N PRO A 55 -15.51 -10.25 15.71
CA PRO A 55 -14.21 -9.70 15.34
C PRO A 55 -13.11 -10.47 16.07
N LYS A 56 -12.29 -11.22 15.32
CA LYS A 56 -10.95 -11.62 15.79
C LYS A 56 -9.86 -11.55 14.73
N THR A 57 -10.19 -11.31 13.47
CA THR A 57 -9.20 -11.16 12.39
C THR A 57 -9.86 -10.39 11.25
N ALA A 58 -9.54 -9.10 11.13
CA ALA A 58 -9.90 -8.30 9.98
C ALA A 58 -8.64 -7.54 9.56
N LEU A 59 -7.77 -8.23 8.81
CA LEU A 59 -6.73 -7.56 8.05
C LEU A 59 -7.43 -6.83 6.90
N ILE A 60 -7.29 -5.52 6.90
CA ILE A 60 -7.92 -4.65 5.92
C ILE A 60 -6.88 -4.38 4.84
N ALA A 61 -7.22 -4.77 3.63
CA ALA A 61 -6.44 -4.54 2.43
C ALA A 61 -6.40 -3.04 2.13
N GLY A 62 -5.30 -2.41 2.52
CA GLY A 62 -4.71 -1.24 1.89
C GLY A 62 -3.25 -1.61 1.64
N VAL A 63 -2.63 -1.04 0.61
CA VAL A 63 -1.21 -1.26 0.28
C VAL A 63 -0.37 -1.04 1.53
N ILE A 64 0.01 -2.13 2.16
CA ILE A 64 0.85 -2.17 3.33
C ILE A 64 1.69 -3.43 3.12
N CYS A 65 2.99 -3.32 3.27
CA CYS A 65 3.86 -4.45 3.57
C CYS A 65 3.52 -5.03 4.95
N VAL A 66 2.25 -5.36 5.26
CA VAL A 66 1.92 -6.10 6.48
C VAL A 66 2.16 -7.56 6.17
N LEU A 67 3.39 -8.00 6.44
CA LEU A 67 3.67 -9.40 6.74
C LEU A 67 3.21 -9.69 8.18
N THR A 68 1.92 -9.56 8.45
CA THR A 68 1.34 -10.09 9.70
C THR A 68 1.25 -11.59 9.58
N THR A 69 2.36 -12.26 9.86
CA THR A 69 2.31 -13.67 10.23
C THR A 69 2.17 -13.70 11.74
N VAL A 70 1.01 -14.21 12.15
CA VAL A 70 0.45 -14.11 13.50
C VAL A 70 1.47 -14.60 14.54
N THR A 71 2.20 -13.67 15.16
CA THR A 71 2.74 -13.88 16.50
C THR A 71 1.84 -13.10 17.44
N CYS A 72 1.27 -13.80 18.41
CA CYS A 72 0.31 -13.28 19.37
C CYS A 72 1.03 -12.26 20.27
N VAL A 73 1.11 -11.00 19.85
CA VAL A 73 1.54 -9.89 20.73
C VAL A 73 0.29 -9.41 21.45
N ALA A 74 0.01 -10.00 22.60
CA ALA A 74 -1.09 -9.65 23.49
C ALA A 74 -0.91 -8.27 24.20
N ALA A 75 -0.08 -7.37 23.68
CA ALA A 75 0.41 -6.22 24.44
C ALA A 75 0.09 -4.84 23.85
N THR A 76 -0.47 -4.73 22.63
CA THR A 76 -0.71 -3.42 22.02
C THR A 76 -2.15 -3.32 21.52
N ASN A 77 -2.89 -2.31 21.99
CA ASN A 77 -4.32 -2.10 21.68
C ASN A 77 -4.53 -1.58 20.23
N LEU A 78 -3.66 -1.91 19.27
CA LEU A 78 -3.74 -1.45 17.88
C LEU A 78 -4.60 -2.41 17.04
N SER A 79 -5.59 -1.87 16.33
CA SER A 79 -6.47 -2.64 15.43
C SER A 79 -5.98 -2.73 14.00
N GLY A 80 -5.19 -1.76 13.53
CA GLY A 80 -4.72 -1.74 12.15
C GLY A 80 -4.34 -0.35 11.63
N TRP A 81 -3.69 -0.38 10.47
CA TRP A 81 -3.29 0.77 9.67
C TRP A 81 -4.24 0.90 8.46
N TYR A 82 -4.67 2.12 8.17
CA TYR A 82 -5.60 2.42 7.10
C TYR A 82 -5.05 3.54 6.22
N GLY A 83 -4.77 3.23 4.96
CA GLY A 83 -4.31 4.19 3.96
C GLY A 83 -5.38 4.51 2.91
N SER A 84 -5.35 5.71 2.37
CA SER A 84 -6.17 6.11 1.22
C SER A 84 -5.42 7.10 0.33
N SER A 85 -5.55 6.92 -0.98
CA SER A 85 -5.00 7.84 -2.00
C SER A 85 -5.98 7.94 -3.18
N SER A 86 -5.71 8.85 -4.11
CA SER A 86 -6.54 8.98 -5.32
C SER A 86 -5.71 9.13 -6.58
N LYS A 87 -6.09 8.40 -7.63
CA LYS A 87 -5.49 8.58 -8.96
C LYS A 87 -5.64 9.98 -9.53
N LEU A 88 -6.57 10.81 -9.02
CA LEU A 88 -6.73 12.18 -9.49
C LEU A 88 -5.67 13.14 -8.94
N THR A 89 -5.01 12.79 -7.84
CA THR A 89 -3.95 13.60 -7.24
C THR A 89 -2.56 13.20 -7.71
N GLU A 90 -2.50 12.29 -8.69
CA GLU A 90 -1.27 11.78 -9.26
C GLU A 90 -0.54 12.85 -10.09
N ILE A 91 0.75 12.98 -9.84
CA ILE A 91 1.66 13.87 -10.56
C ILE A 91 2.61 13.01 -11.39
N LYS A 92 2.58 13.16 -12.72
CA LYS A 92 3.38 12.36 -13.67
C LYS A 92 4.73 12.96 -14.03
N THR A 93 5.05 14.12 -13.47
CA THR A 93 6.35 14.77 -13.61
C THR A 93 7.10 14.65 -12.30
N PHE A 94 8.40 14.40 -12.36
CA PHE A 94 9.21 14.27 -11.16
C PHE A 94 9.05 15.52 -10.26
N PRO A 95 8.51 15.38 -9.03
CA PRO A 95 8.12 16.52 -8.23
C PRO A 95 9.32 17.20 -7.57
N THR A 96 9.31 18.54 -7.51
CA THR A 96 10.31 19.27 -6.71
C THR A 96 10.07 19.04 -5.21
N LYS A 97 11.09 19.30 -4.39
CA LYS A 97 11.01 19.14 -2.93
C LYS A 97 9.88 19.99 -2.34
N GLU A 98 9.65 21.19 -2.89
CA GLU A 98 8.57 22.09 -2.47
C GLU A 98 7.18 21.49 -2.76
N ILE A 99 7.00 20.81 -3.89
CA ILE A 99 5.74 20.13 -4.24
C ILE A 99 5.48 18.98 -3.26
N VAL A 100 6.50 18.16 -2.98
CA VAL A 100 6.35 17.05 -2.03
C VAL A 100 6.02 17.60 -0.63
N GLN A 101 6.78 18.59 -0.16
CA GLN A 101 6.56 19.26 1.12
C GLN A 101 5.15 19.86 1.25
N ASP A 102 4.61 20.49 0.20
CA ASP A 102 3.23 21.01 0.15
C ASP A 102 2.20 19.88 0.33
N LYS A 103 2.39 18.76 -0.36
CA LYS A 103 1.43 17.65 -0.34
C LYS A 103 1.44 16.85 0.95
N VAL A 104 2.63 16.51 1.48
CA VAL A 104 2.76 15.57 2.60
C VAL A 104 3.21 16.21 3.92
N GLY A 105 3.67 17.46 3.90
CA GLY A 105 4.09 18.17 5.11
C GLY A 105 5.52 17.83 5.60
N PHE A 106 6.29 17.09 4.81
CA PHE A 106 7.71 16.82 5.02
C PHE A 106 8.40 16.58 3.66
N THR A 107 9.73 16.56 3.67
CA THR A 107 10.54 16.35 2.47
C THR A 107 11.34 15.06 2.64
N PRO A 108 10.86 13.90 2.13
CA PRO A 108 11.64 12.67 2.15
C PRO A 108 12.83 12.74 1.19
N LYS A 109 13.75 11.78 1.30
CA LYS A 109 14.70 11.47 0.23
C LYS A 109 13.99 10.66 -0.86
N TYR A 110 14.19 11.03 -2.12
CA TYR A 110 13.62 10.34 -3.29
C TYR A 110 14.44 10.66 -4.53
N ILE A 111 14.40 9.78 -5.54
CA ILE A 111 15.20 9.89 -6.75
C ILE A 111 14.36 9.78 -8.02
N GLU A 112 14.84 10.37 -9.11
CA GLU A 112 14.17 10.32 -10.41
C GLU A 112 14.44 9.00 -11.15
N SER A 113 15.59 8.38 -10.93
CA SER A 113 15.98 7.12 -11.57
C SER A 113 16.94 6.35 -10.69
N PHE A 114 16.72 5.03 -10.62
CA PHE A 114 17.66 4.09 -10.01
C PHE A 114 18.71 3.65 -11.04
N GLY A 115 19.91 3.33 -10.56
CA GLY A 115 21.04 2.91 -11.40
C GLY A 115 20.77 1.61 -12.16
N ASN A 116 19.86 0.77 -11.66
CA ASN A 116 19.43 -0.46 -12.32
C ASN A 116 18.36 -0.23 -13.42
N GLY A 117 18.00 1.01 -13.74
CA GLY A 117 17.19 1.38 -14.90
C GLY A 117 15.71 1.68 -14.62
N PHE A 118 15.25 1.55 -13.37
CA PHE A 118 13.91 2.01 -12.99
C PHE A 118 13.83 3.54 -13.00
N LYS A 119 12.79 4.08 -13.61
CA LYS A 119 12.56 5.52 -13.72
C LYS A 119 11.25 5.90 -13.06
N PHE A 120 11.23 7.07 -12.47
CA PHE A 120 10.03 7.67 -11.91
C PHE A 120 8.90 7.67 -12.95
N GLU A 121 7.73 7.23 -12.52
CA GLU A 121 6.50 7.26 -13.33
C GLU A 121 5.51 8.26 -12.73
N THR A 122 5.19 8.11 -11.44
CA THR A 122 4.19 8.93 -10.77
C THR A 122 4.53 9.22 -9.31
N PHE A 123 4.05 10.35 -8.82
CA PHE A 123 4.03 10.72 -7.42
C PHE A 123 2.59 10.92 -6.97
N ASN A 124 2.27 10.47 -5.76
CA ASN A 124 1.01 10.72 -5.11
C ASN A 124 1.23 10.91 -3.60
N TYR A 125 0.20 11.40 -2.91
CA TYR A 125 0.15 11.35 -1.46
C TYR A 125 -0.94 10.40 -0.99
N SER A 126 -0.68 9.80 0.16
CA SER A 126 -1.65 9.00 0.90
C SER A 126 -2.00 9.67 2.23
N ASN A 127 -3.23 9.50 2.66
CA ASN A 127 -3.66 9.80 4.02
C ASN A 127 -3.77 8.50 4.79
N ASN A 128 -3.00 8.41 5.88
CA ASN A 128 -2.87 7.22 6.71
C ASN A 128 -3.44 7.47 8.12
N GLU A 129 -4.00 6.43 8.70
CA GLU A 129 -4.56 6.43 10.05
C GLU A 129 -4.26 5.11 10.74
N ILE A 130 -3.68 5.18 11.95
CA ILE A 130 -3.57 4.01 12.83
C ILE A 130 -4.75 4.06 13.79
N LYS A 131 -5.44 2.93 13.95
CA LYS A 131 -6.60 2.82 14.84
C LYS A 131 -6.36 1.84 15.96
N ASN A 132 -6.93 2.10 17.14
CA ASN A 132 -6.98 1.14 18.23
C ASN A 132 -8.11 0.10 18.05
N GLU A 133 -8.16 -0.93 18.90
CA GLU A 133 -9.19 -1.99 18.90
C GLU A 133 -10.65 -1.47 18.92
N LYS A 134 -10.88 -0.26 19.42
CA LYS A 134 -12.21 0.37 19.46
C LYS A 134 -12.58 1.07 18.15
N GLY A 135 -11.65 1.15 17.21
CA GLY A 135 -11.78 1.86 15.94
C GLY A 135 -11.45 3.36 16.03
N ASP A 136 -10.95 3.84 17.17
CA ASP A 136 -10.55 5.24 17.31
C ASP A 136 -9.17 5.46 16.70
N ALA A 137 -9.01 6.60 16.02
CA ALA A 137 -7.71 7.05 15.52
C ALA A 137 -6.74 7.31 16.68
N VAL A 138 -5.60 6.64 16.68
CA VAL A 138 -4.50 6.92 17.61
C VAL A 138 -3.39 7.71 16.95
N ASP A 139 -3.28 7.65 15.61
CA ASP A 139 -2.37 8.50 14.85
C ASP A 139 -2.91 8.77 13.43
N LYS A 140 -2.50 9.89 12.84
CA LYS A 140 -2.81 10.29 11.46
C LYS A 140 -1.61 10.98 10.85
N PHE A 141 -1.22 10.53 9.67
CA PHE A 141 -0.07 11.05 8.95
C PHE A 141 -0.28 10.93 7.44
N LYS A 142 0.57 11.62 6.69
CA LYS A 142 0.59 11.50 5.23
C LYS A 142 1.78 10.66 4.77
N GLY A 143 1.59 9.93 3.69
CA GLY A 143 2.66 9.24 2.97
C GLY A 143 2.95 9.93 1.63
N ALA A 144 4.20 9.87 1.22
CA ALA A 144 4.67 10.23 -0.12
C ALA A 144 4.92 8.94 -0.90
N ASP A 145 4.16 8.73 -1.97
CA ASP A 145 4.17 7.48 -2.74
C ASP A 145 4.70 7.75 -4.15
N PHE A 146 5.79 7.08 -4.52
CA PHE A 146 6.47 7.22 -5.79
C PHE A 146 6.42 5.88 -6.54
N GLN A 147 5.85 5.87 -7.74
CA GLN A 147 5.87 4.71 -8.62
C GLN A 147 7.03 4.80 -9.59
N TYR A 148 7.63 3.64 -9.86
CA TYR A 148 8.74 3.49 -10.77
C TYR A 148 8.47 2.35 -11.74
N ALA A 149 8.90 2.54 -12.98
CA ALA A 149 8.76 1.54 -14.03
C ALA A 149 10.04 1.43 -14.88
N LYS A 150 10.16 0.31 -15.58
CA LYS A 150 11.14 0.08 -16.64
C LYS A 150 10.45 -0.02 -17.99
N ASP A 151 11.21 0.25 -19.04
CA ASP A 151 10.75 0.00 -20.40
C ASP A 151 10.39 -1.49 -20.56
N GLY A 152 9.17 -1.77 -21.03
CA GLY A 152 8.67 -3.14 -21.21
C GLY A 152 8.05 -3.78 -19.97
N ALA A 153 7.77 -3.02 -18.90
CA ALA A 153 7.05 -3.52 -17.74
C ALA A 153 5.71 -4.19 -18.11
N GLU A 154 5.45 -5.35 -17.52
CA GLU A 154 4.16 -6.03 -17.63
C GLU A 154 3.12 -5.38 -16.71
N ASN A 155 1.83 -5.52 -17.04
CA ASN A 155 0.74 -4.89 -16.28
C ASN A 155 0.65 -5.34 -14.81
N ASN A 156 1.24 -6.48 -14.46
CA ASN A 156 1.24 -7.04 -13.11
C ASN A 156 2.53 -6.72 -12.33
N GLN A 157 3.45 -5.96 -12.93
CA GLN A 157 4.71 -5.57 -12.31
C GLN A 157 4.60 -4.16 -11.74
N TYR A 158 5.02 -3.99 -10.50
CA TYR A 158 4.94 -2.71 -9.82
C TYR A 158 6.16 -2.53 -8.91
N LEU A 159 6.78 -1.35 -8.98
CA LEU A 159 7.80 -0.92 -8.03
C LEU A 159 7.35 0.41 -7.44
N THR A 160 7.20 0.46 -6.13
CA THR A 160 6.79 1.66 -5.41
C THR A 160 7.77 1.96 -4.29
N MET A 161 8.14 3.23 -4.13
CA MET A 161 8.77 3.73 -2.93
C MET A 161 7.76 4.58 -2.16
N SER A 162 7.57 4.26 -0.88
CA SER A 162 6.78 5.06 0.04
C SER A 162 7.69 5.66 1.11
N ALA A 163 7.38 6.87 1.53
CA ALA A 163 8.03 7.54 2.64
C ALA A 163 6.96 8.15 3.55
N GLU A 164 7.03 7.87 4.84
CA GLU A 164 5.97 8.18 5.80
C GLU A 164 6.56 8.72 7.09
N LYS A 165 6.12 9.92 7.49
CA LYS A 165 6.56 10.53 8.75
C LYS A 165 5.75 9.95 9.91
N ILE A 166 6.33 8.96 10.58
CA ILE A 166 5.68 8.17 11.63
C ILE A 166 6.65 7.89 12.78
N ASP A 167 6.13 7.82 14.00
CA ASP A 167 6.89 7.42 15.19
C ASP A 167 7.32 5.95 15.07
N GLN A 168 8.62 5.69 15.26
CA GLN A 168 9.23 4.37 15.13
C GLN A 168 8.54 3.30 15.99
N LYS A 169 7.94 3.66 17.13
CA LYS A 169 7.23 2.70 17.99
C LYS A 169 6.12 1.93 17.24
N TYR A 170 5.48 2.56 16.25
CA TYR A 170 4.42 1.91 15.47
C TYR A 170 4.96 0.93 14.42
N ILE A 171 6.25 1.04 14.08
CA ILE A 171 6.97 0.16 13.16
C ILE A 171 7.52 -1.04 13.93
N ASP A 172 8.20 -0.78 15.05
CA ASP A 172 8.86 -1.81 15.88
C ASP A 172 7.88 -2.85 16.46
N GLU A 173 6.60 -2.48 16.60
CA GLU A 173 5.53 -3.36 17.07
C GLU A 173 5.10 -4.40 16.02
N ASN A 174 5.44 -4.22 14.74
CA ASN A 174 5.08 -5.09 13.62
C ASN A 174 6.30 -5.83 13.05
N LYS A 175 6.99 -6.62 13.90
CA LYS A 175 8.15 -7.40 13.44
C LYS A 175 7.75 -8.44 12.40
N LEU A 176 8.41 -8.38 11.24
CA LEU A 176 8.20 -9.33 10.15
C LEU A 176 8.92 -10.64 10.50
N ASN A 177 8.28 -11.78 10.21
CA ASN A 177 8.97 -13.07 10.22
C ASN A 177 9.71 -13.22 8.89
N ASN A 178 10.97 -13.68 8.91
CA ASN A 178 11.88 -13.75 7.75
C ASN A 178 12.46 -12.40 7.26
N VAL A 179 13.17 -11.71 8.15
CA VAL A 179 13.92 -10.48 7.82
C VAL A 179 15.41 -10.77 7.67
N ALA A 180 15.99 -10.30 6.58
CA ALA A 180 17.43 -10.12 6.46
C ALA A 180 17.79 -8.67 6.75
N THR A 181 18.75 -8.42 7.63
CA THR A 181 19.17 -7.07 8.02
C THR A 181 20.57 -6.75 7.51
N GLU A 182 20.76 -5.56 6.98
CA GLU A 182 22.06 -4.99 6.66
C GLU A 182 22.22 -3.60 7.27
N ASN A 183 23.45 -3.18 7.52
CA ASN A 183 23.74 -1.84 8.04
C ASN A 183 24.49 -1.04 7.00
N TYR A 184 24.02 0.17 6.73
CA TYR A 184 24.67 1.12 5.84
C TYR A 184 24.74 2.49 6.51
N ASN A 185 25.95 2.98 6.78
CA ASN A 185 26.17 4.28 7.45
C ASN A 185 25.40 4.46 8.77
N GLY A 186 25.21 3.38 9.55
CA GLY A 186 24.47 3.42 10.80
C GLY A 186 22.94 3.30 10.66
N ILE A 187 22.42 3.25 9.43
CA ILE A 187 21.01 2.97 9.13
C ILE A 187 20.84 1.47 8.97
N THR A 188 19.85 0.91 9.67
CA THR A 188 19.45 -0.49 9.51
C THR A 188 18.49 -0.60 8.33
N ILE A 189 18.86 -1.44 7.37
CA ILE A 189 18.07 -1.79 6.19
C ILE A 189 17.53 -3.19 6.39
N GLU A 190 16.22 -3.35 6.33
CA GLU A 190 15.52 -4.63 6.47
C GLU A 190 14.99 -5.08 5.12
N TYR A 191 15.30 -6.31 4.72
CA TYR A 191 14.82 -6.94 3.50
C TYR A 191 13.89 -8.11 3.84
N THR A 192 12.79 -8.20 3.09
CA THR A 192 11.87 -9.34 3.11
C THR A 192 11.49 -9.77 1.71
N SER A 193 11.13 -11.05 1.57
CA SER A 193 10.62 -11.62 0.33
C SER A 193 9.61 -12.71 0.66
N ASN A 194 8.46 -12.64 0.02
CA ASN A 194 7.36 -13.55 0.24
C ASN A 194 6.50 -13.68 -1.02
N GLN A 195 5.79 -14.79 -1.11
CA GLN A 195 4.74 -14.98 -2.09
C GLN A 195 3.44 -14.42 -1.53
N TYR A 196 2.66 -13.70 -2.33
CA TYR A 196 1.29 -13.34 -2.02
C TYR A 196 0.34 -14.10 -2.92
N LYS A 197 -0.65 -14.76 -2.30
CA LYS A 197 -1.66 -15.56 -2.97
C LYS A 197 -3.05 -15.01 -2.66
N ALA A 198 -3.66 -14.38 -3.65
CA ALA A 198 -5.07 -13.98 -3.56
C ALA A 198 -5.95 -15.20 -3.85
N VAL A 199 -6.95 -15.46 -3.01
CA VAL A 199 -7.84 -16.62 -3.13
C VAL A 199 -9.32 -16.25 -2.93
N PRO A 200 -10.24 -17.04 -3.50
CA PRO A 200 -11.67 -16.87 -3.24
C PRO A 200 -12.09 -17.10 -1.79
N GLU A 201 -13.27 -16.58 -1.44
CA GLU A 201 -13.92 -16.90 -0.17
C GLU A 201 -14.12 -18.42 -0.05
N GLY A 202 -13.76 -18.98 1.12
CA GLY A 202 -13.88 -20.41 1.40
C GLY A 202 -12.70 -21.27 0.94
N TYR A 203 -11.62 -20.66 0.42
CA TYR A 203 -10.36 -21.38 0.19
C TYR A 203 -9.82 -21.97 1.50
N GLU A 204 -9.35 -23.21 1.46
CA GLU A 204 -8.72 -23.88 2.60
C GLU A 204 -7.22 -24.07 2.31
N PRO A 205 -6.32 -23.37 3.05
CA PRO A 205 -4.88 -23.54 2.88
C PRO A 205 -4.43 -24.97 3.22
N SER A 206 -3.52 -25.49 2.40
CA SER A 206 -2.85 -26.77 2.64
C SER A 206 -1.94 -26.70 3.88
N GLU A 207 -1.49 -27.86 4.39
CA GLU A 207 -0.52 -27.88 5.49
C GLU A 207 0.80 -27.19 5.10
N GLU A 208 1.28 -27.41 3.88
CA GLU A 208 2.47 -26.76 3.35
C GLU A 208 2.32 -25.24 3.26
N GLU A 209 1.15 -24.76 2.81
CA GLU A 209 0.86 -23.33 2.76
C GLU A 209 0.82 -22.71 4.16
N ARG A 210 0.24 -23.40 5.14
CA ARG A 210 0.24 -22.96 6.55
C ARG A 210 1.66 -22.91 7.11
N GLU A 211 2.53 -23.86 6.76
CA GLU A 211 3.94 -23.81 7.16
C GLU A 211 4.67 -22.60 6.54
N LEU A 212 4.40 -22.28 5.27
CA LEU A 212 4.98 -21.12 4.60
C LEU A 212 4.45 -19.80 5.18
N GLU A 213 3.16 -19.72 5.48
CA GLU A 213 2.55 -18.59 6.20
C GLU A 213 3.19 -18.43 7.59
N ASN A 214 3.37 -19.50 8.35
CA ASN A 214 4.03 -19.42 9.66
C ASN A 214 5.49 -18.95 9.57
N LYS A 215 6.17 -19.21 8.45
CA LYS A 215 7.55 -18.79 8.19
C LYS A 215 7.68 -17.35 7.65
N GLY A 216 6.58 -16.66 7.32
CA GLY A 216 6.68 -15.34 6.65
C GLY A 216 6.90 -15.43 5.14
N LEU A 217 6.88 -16.62 4.56
CA LEU A 217 7.22 -16.86 3.14
C LEU A 217 6.02 -16.85 2.21
N LEU A 218 4.81 -17.03 2.75
CA LEU A 218 3.55 -16.94 2.02
C LEU A 218 2.59 -16.03 2.78
N GLN A 219 1.80 -15.26 2.04
CA GLN A 219 0.66 -14.52 2.56
C GLN A 219 -0.57 -14.85 1.72
N ILE A 220 -1.64 -15.28 2.37
CA ILE A 220 -2.91 -15.59 1.69
C ILE A 220 -3.93 -14.48 1.93
N GLY A 221 -4.35 -13.82 0.85
CA GLY A 221 -5.40 -12.80 0.87
C GLY A 221 -6.72 -13.36 0.37
N TYR A 222 -7.80 -13.20 1.14
CA TYR A 222 -9.12 -13.74 0.79
C TYR A 222 -10.02 -12.68 0.14
N GLY A 223 -10.86 -13.12 -0.81
CA GLY A 223 -11.91 -12.31 -1.45
C GLY A 223 -11.70 -12.04 -2.93
N SER A 224 -10.67 -12.63 -3.55
CA SER A 224 -10.50 -12.55 -5.00
C SER A 224 -11.53 -13.45 -5.72
N ASN A 225 -11.81 -13.17 -6.99
CA ASN A 225 -12.70 -14.03 -7.78
C ASN A 225 -11.98 -15.31 -8.22
N GLU A 226 -10.67 -15.24 -8.36
CA GLU A 226 -9.79 -16.30 -8.85
C GLU A 226 -8.51 -16.36 -8.04
N ILE A 227 -7.80 -17.49 -8.12
CA ILE A 227 -6.53 -17.64 -7.44
C ILE A 227 -5.46 -16.89 -8.25
N GLU A 228 -4.84 -15.90 -7.63
CA GLU A 228 -3.73 -15.14 -8.21
C GLU A 228 -2.51 -15.25 -7.31
N VAL A 229 -1.35 -15.30 -7.92
CA VAL A 229 -0.07 -15.45 -7.23
C VAL A 229 0.87 -14.34 -7.69
N SER A 230 1.50 -13.69 -6.72
CA SER A 230 2.51 -12.64 -6.95
C SER A 230 3.72 -12.88 -6.07
N GLN A 231 4.88 -12.46 -6.56
CA GLN A 231 6.12 -12.45 -5.80
C GLN A 231 6.38 -11.04 -5.30
N ASN A 232 6.50 -10.89 -3.98
CA ASN A 232 6.73 -9.60 -3.34
C ASN A 232 8.12 -9.57 -2.69
N GLN A 233 8.77 -8.42 -2.77
CA GLN A 233 9.96 -8.09 -2.00
C GLN A 233 9.79 -6.70 -1.41
N ALA A 234 10.25 -6.49 -0.19
CA ALA A 234 10.26 -5.18 0.42
C ALA A 234 11.62 -4.89 1.05
N VAL A 235 12.10 -3.66 0.87
CA VAL A 235 13.21 -3.09 1.64
C VAL A 235 12.71 -1.92 2.44
N ILE A 236 12.98 -1.93 3.75
CA ILE A 236 12.47 -0.97 4.72
C ILE A 236 13.65 -0.40 5.50
N TRP A 237 13.63 0.91 5.75
CA TRP A 237 14.57 1.55 6.66
C TRP A 237 13.91 2.74 7.35
N TYR A 238 14.48 3.14 8.48
CA TYR A 238 14.04 4.30 9.24
C TYR A 238 15.18 5.29 9.40
N GLU A 239 14.97 6.54 9.01
CA GLU A 239 15.92 7.63 9.20
C GLU A 239 15.18 8.95 9.44
N ASP A 240 15.70 9.80 10.33
CA ASP A 240 15.21 11.16 10.58
C ASP A 240 13.70 11.30 10.83
N GLY A 241 13.09 10.30 11.48
CA GLY A 241 11.65 10.32 11.79
C GLY A 241 10.75 9.87 10.63
N ILE A 242 11.32 9.30 9.57
CA ILE A 242 10.63 8.86 8.36
C ILE A 242 10.88 7.37 8.16
N SER A 243 9.80 6.62 7.98
CA SER A 243 9.81 5.24 7.50
C SER A 243 9.83 5.24 5.98
N TYR A 244 10.77 4.51 5.39
CA TYR A 244 10.83 4.31 3.95
C TYR A 244 10.58 2.86 3.63
N CYS A 245 9.88 2.60 2.52
CA CYS A 245 9.71 1.26 1.99
C CYS A 245 9.77 1.26 0.47
N ILE A 246 10.66 0.46 -0.10
CA ILE A 246 10.63 0.09 -1.51
C ILE A 246 9.95 -1.28 -1.61
N LEU A 247 8.79 -1.32 -2.25
CA LEU A 247 8.01 -2.53 -2.51
C LEU A 247 8.12 -2.89 -4.00
N ASN A 248 8.62 -4.08 -4.26
CA ASN A 248 8.58 -4.74 -5.56
C ASN A 248 7.49 -5.81 -5.55
N SER A 249 6.68 -5.85 -6.60
CA SER A 249 5.84 -6.99 -6.94
C SER A 249 6.08 -7.40 -8.39
N ASN A 250 6.41 -8.68 -8.59
CA ASN A 250 6.58 -9.37 -9.87
C ASN A 250 7.73 -8.90 -10.79
N TYR A 251 8.59 -7.95 -10.39
CA TYR A 251 9.91 -7.81 -11.03
C TYR A 251 10.84 -8.91 -10.50
N ASN A 252 10.64 -10.12 -11.02
CA ASN A 252 11.32 -11.34 -10.57
C ASN A 252 12.82 -11.38 -10.93
N GLU A 253 13.26 -10.48 -11.81
CA GLU A 253 14.67 -10.30 -12.13
C GLU A 253 15.46 -9.59 -11.02
N LEU A 254 14.78 -8.91 -10.08
CA LEU A 254 15.42 -8.25 -8.95
C LEU A 254 15.73 -9.23 -7.84
N ASP A 255 17.00 -9.30 -7.44
CA ASP A 255 17.41 -10.06 -6.28
C ASP A 255 17.45 -9.19 -5.00
N LYS A 256 17.90 -9.80 -3.89
CA LYS A 256 18.04 -9.10 -2.61
C LYS A 256 19.04 -7.94 -2.70
N GLU A 257 20.17 -8.13 -3.37
CA GLU A 257 21.24 -7.13 -3.45
C GLU A 257 20.76 -5.94 -4.29
N ASP A 258 20.04 -6.19 -5.39
CA ASP A 258 19.41 -5.13 -6.18
C ASP A 258 18.47 -4.27 -5.33
N MET A 259 17.57 -4.90 -4.56
CA MET A 259 16.62 -4.18 -3.72
C MET A 259 17.32 -3.37 -2.61
N ILE A 260 18.38 -3.90 -2.00
CA ILE A 260 19.16 -3.17 -0.98
C ILE A 260 19.94 -2.01 -1.63
N ASN A 261 20.52 -2.21 -2.80
CA ASN A 261 21.22 -1.15 -3.53
C ASN A 261 20.27 0.00 -3.87
N MET A 262 19.03 -0.28 -4.26
CA MET A 262 18.02 0.75 -4.48
C MET A 262 17.74 1.59 -3.22
N ALA A 263 17.64 0.96 -2.05
CA ALA A 263 17.52 1.69 -0.79
C ALA A 263 18.77 2.55 -0.50
N ILE A 264 19.97 2.03 -0.74
CA ILE A 264 21.23 2.77 -0.59
C ILE A 264 21.28 4.00 -1.51
N GLU A 265 20.81 3.89 -2.76
CA GLU A 265 20.72 5.02 -3.69
C GLU A 265 19.83 6.14 -3.14
N VAL A 266 18.72 5.79 -2.48
CA VAL A 266 17.82 6.76 -1.84
C VAL A 266 18.44 7.36 -0.57
N ILE A 267 19.06 6.53 0.29
CA ILE A 267 19.74 6.96 1.51
C ILE A 267 20.83 8.00 1.22
N ASN A 268 21.54 7.84 0.10
CA ASN A 268 22.61 8.72 -0.34
C ASN A 268 22.14 10.07 -0.94
N GLN A 269 20.83 10.31 -1.03
CA GLN A 269 20.32 11.61 -1.44
C GLN A 269 20.45 12.65 -0.33
N ASN A 270 20.71 13.90 -0.74
CA ASN A 270 20.78 15.08 0.15
C ASN A 270 19.54 15.96 -0.04
#